data_AF-A0A7S1NQF2-F1
#
_entry.id   AF-A0A7S1NQF2-F1
#
_cell.length_a   1.000
_cell.length_b   1.000
_cell.length_c   1.000
_cell.angle_alpha   90.00
_cell.angle_beta   90.00
_cell.angle_gamma   90.00
#
_symmetry.space_group_name_H-M   'P 1'
#
loop_
_entity.id
_entity.type
_entity.pdbx_description
1 polymer ?
#
loop_
_entity_poly.entity_id
_entity_poly.type
_entity_poly.pdbx_seq_one_letter_code
_entity_poly.pdbx_strand_id
1 'polypeptide(L)'
;AVFHEPMCRPLWSLVTSVGIALQWCLVVVWQLGTLLLWVPWSIFYWGYLFWSRLVVSGFLTVVGTCWRLQRWVCGEQRPPVQVVVVGGGFAGTVAARSIAETALLRGIPARVTLIDMKTFFEYTPAVLRAMVDPKEVSSILLPLSDTALRQSGVTVLQGRVCSVDPEVQAVQYQSCGSKDKALVAPYDVLLLTHGTPYAAPRIRDWRSLTVSQREDALAAEHSLLRRAECIVVAGGGATGVELAADLATVLPKDRGHSRRVCLVTSSPRLLACLPPAASTYAEHWLRRHG
;
A
#
# COMPACT_ATOMS: atom_id res chain seq x y z
N ALA A 1 1.80 -19.61 18.46
CA ALA A 1 1.14 -18.97 19.61
C ALA A 1 -0.22 -19.60 19.78
N VAL A 2 -0.47 -20.18 20.95
CA VAL A 2 -1.69 -20.91 21.31
C VAL A 2 -2.89 -19.98 21.13
N PHE A 3 -3.87 -20.40 20.34
CA PHE A 3 -5.17 -19.74 20.26
C PHE A 3 -5.80 -19.79 21.65
N HIS A 4 -5.76 -18.68 22.38
CA HIS A 4 -6.69 -18.46 23.47
C HIS A 4 -8.09 -18.41 22.82
N GLU A 5 -8.88 -19.46 23.02
CA GLU A 5 -10.33 -19.31 22.91
C GLU A 5 -10.73 -18.08 23.76
N PRO A 6 -11.56 -17.17 23.22
CA PRO A 6 -11.94 -16.01 23.99
C PRO A 6 -12.78 -16.50 25.18
N MET A 7 -12.26 -16.31 26.40
CA MET A 7 -13.00 -16.43 27.68
C MET A 7 -14.37 -15.69 27.66
N CYS A 8 -14.60 -14.85 26.65
CA CYS A 8 -15.81 -14.09 26.39
C CYS A 8 -17.02 -14.98 25.92
N ARG A 9 -16.86 -16.22 25.42
CA ARG A 9 -17.98 -17.14 25.06
C ARG A 9 -18.81 -17.68 26.26
N PRO A 10 -18.21 -18.23 27.34
CA PRO A 10 -18.97 -18.78 28.46
C PRO A 10 -19.76 -17.72 29.25
N LEU A 11 -19.30 -16.47 29.28
CA LEU A 11 -20.00 -15.36 29.93
C LEU A 11 -21.34 -15.04 29.24
N TRP A 12 -21.38 -15.03 27.91
CA TRP A 12 -22.62 -14.78 27.17
C TRP A 12 -23.65 -15.89 27.33
N SER A 13 -23.21 -17.15 27.32
CA SER A 13 -24.11 -18.29 27.57
C SER A 13 -24.74 -18.24 28.96
N LEU A 14 -24.01 -17.74 29.96
CA LEU A 14 -24.51 -17.58 31.32
C LEU A 14 -25.57 -16.46 31.38
N VAL A 15 -25.29 -15.30 30.77
CA VAL A 15 -26.21 -14.16 30.73
C VAL A 15 -27.52 -14.50 30.00
N THR A 16 -27.44 -15.22 28.87
CA THR A 16 -28.64 -15.67 28.14
C THR A 16 -29.44 -16.69 28.95
N SER A 17 -28.77 -17.63 29.64
CA SER A 17 -29.45 -18.64 30.46
C SER A 17 -30.17 -18.01 31.65
N VAL A 18 -29.56 -17.01 32.30
CA VAL A 18 -30.16 -16.25 33.41
C VAL A 18 -31.34 -15.40 32.91
N GLY A 19 -31.22 -14.76 31.74
CA GLY A 19 -32.31 -14.00 31.13
C GLY A 19 -33.54 -14.86 30.81
N ILE A 20 -33.32 -16.04 30.23
CA ILE A 20 -34.39 -17.00 29.94
C ILE A 20 -35.05 -17.48 31.24
N ALA A 21 -34.27 -17.82 32.27
CA ALA A 21 -34.80 -18.26 33.56
C ALA A 21 -35.67 -17.18 34.25
N LEU A 22 -35.24 -15.92 34.24
CA LEU A 22 -36.00 -14.79 34.78
C LEU A 22 -37.33 -14.57 34.04
N GLN A 23 -37.35 -14.79 32.72
CA GLN A 23 -38.56 -14.69 31.91
C GLN A 23 -39.56 -15.81 32.24
N TRP A 24 -39.08 -17.04 32.44
CA TRP A 24 -39.93 -18.15 32.93
C TRP A 24 -40.48 -17.88 34.33
N CYS A 25 -39.69 -17.31 35.24
CA CYS A 25 -40.20 -16.91 36.56
C CYS A 25 -41.34 -15.89 36.47
N LEU A 26 -41.25 -14.90 35.59
CA LEU A 26 -42.33 -13.93 35.37
C LEU A 26 -43.62 -14.59 34.84
N VAL A 27 -43.49 -15.57 33.94
CA VAL A 27 -44.64 -16.33 33.42
C VAL A 27 -45.28 -17.19 34.51
N VAL A 28 -44.49 -17.88 35.32
CA VAL A 28 -44.97 -18.73 36.42
C VAL A 28 -45.65 -17.89 37.50
N VAL A 29 -45.08 -16.73 37.88
CA VAL A 29 -45.69 -15.81 38.84
C VAL A 29 -47.03 -15.29 38.32
N TRP A 30 -47.12 -14.94 37.03
CA TRP A 30 -48.37 -14.50 36.41
C TRP A 30 -49.44 -15.62 36.42
N GLN A 31 -49.07 -16.84 36.05
CA GLN A 31 -49.98 -18.01 36.05
C GLN A 31 -50.47 -18.38 37.47
N LEU A 32 -49.57 -18.40 38.46
CA LEU A 32 -49.94 -18.68 39.86
C LEU A 32 -50.84 -17.59 40.46
N GLY A 33 -50.62 -16.33 40.08
CA GLY A 33 -51.48 -15.24 40.50
C GLY A 33 -52.92 -15.33 39.97
N THR A 34 -53.09 -15.79 38.73
CA THR A 34 -54.43 -16.00 38.16
C THR A 34 -55.23 -17.11 38.84
N LEU A 35 -54.58 -18.00 39.60
CA LEU A 35 -55.21 -19.10 40.35
C LEU A 35 -55.61 -18.70 41.79
N LEU A 36 -55.10 -17.59 42.31
CA LEU A 36 -55.39 -17.10 43.67
C LEU A 36 -56.62 -16.17 43.67
N LEU A 37 -57.81 -16.76 43.85
CA LEU A 37 -59.11 -16.06 43.82
C LEU A 37 -59.36 -15.06 44.98
N TRP A 38 -58.44 -14.92 45.93
CA TRP A 38 -58.63 -14.14 47.16
C TRP A 38 -57.92 -12.79 47.20
N VAL A 39 -57.15 -12.42 46.16
CA VAL A 39 -56.44 -11.12 46.09
C VAL A 39 -57.12 -10.22 45.05
N PRO A 40 -57.43 -8.94 45.37
CA PRO A 40 -57.94 -8.00 44.39
C PRO A 40 -57.01 -7.90 43.18
N TRP A 41 -57.55 -8.14 41.98
CA TRP A 41 -56.80 -8.16 40.71
C TRP A 41 -55.92 -6.92 40.47
N SER A 42 -56.34 -5.76 40.99
CA SER A 42 -55.57 -4.51 40.92
C SER A 42 -54.25 -4.56 41.69
N ILE A 43 -54.24 -5.14 42.89
CA ILE A 43 -53.04 -5.27 43.73
C ILE A 43 -52.04 -6.22 43.07
N PHE A 44 -52.54 -7.33 42.54
CA PHE A 44 -51.71 -8.30 41.82
C PHE A 44 -51.11 -7.70 40.53
N TYR A 45 -51.91 -6.98 39.74
CA TYR A 45 -51.46 -6.35 38.49
C TYR A 45 -50.38 -5.28 38.74
N TRP A 46 -50.58 -4.38 39.72
CA TRP A 46 -49.59 -3.36 40.07
C TRP A 46 -48.32 -3.97 40.67
N GLY A 47 -48.45 -5.03 41.49
CA GLY A 47 -47.32 -5.81 41.99
C GLY A 47 -46.50 -6.46 40.86
N TYR A 48 -47.17 -7.08 39.89
CA TYR A 48 -46.52 -7.69 38.72
C TYR A 48 -45.81 -6.66 37.84
N LEU A 49 -46.44 -5.51 37.57
CA LEU A 49 -45.81 -4.42 36.81
C LEU A 49 -44.59 -3.85 37.52
N PHE A 50 -44.66 -3.69 38.84
CA PHE A 50 -43.52 -3.23 39.64
C PHE A 50 -42.37 -4.25 39.63
N TRP A 51 -42.70 -5.53 39.82
CA TRP A 51 -41.71 -6.61 39.88
C TRP A 51 -41.07 -6.87 38.50
N SER A 52 -41.85 -6.84 37.42
CA SER A 52 -41.33 -6.96 36.05
C SER A 52 -40.40 -5.80 35.68
N ARG A 53 -40.72 -4.56 36.07
CA ARG A 53 -39.80 -3.41 35.87
C ARG A 53 -38.48 -3.58 36.61
N LEU A 54 -38.51 -4.06 37.86
CA LEU A 54 -37.30 -4.35 38.64
C LEU A 54 -36.44 -5.43 37.98
N VAL A 55 -37.07 -6.52 37.54
CA VAL A 55 -36.36 -7.64 36.88
C VAL A 55 -35.74 -7.19 35.56
N VAL A 56 -36.49 -6.46 34.72
CA VAL A 56 -35.98 -5.94 33.44
C VAL A 56 -34.86 -4.93 33.65
N SER A 57 -35.01 -3.99 34.59
CA SER A 57 -33.97 -3.01 34.91
C SER A 57 -32.70 -3.66 35.44
N GLY A 58 -32.83 -4.65 36.34
CA GLY A 58 -31.71 -5.43 36.86
C GLY A 58 -31.01 -6.20 35.76
N PHE A 59 -31.76 -6.89 34.89
CA PHE A 59 -31.21 -7.63 33.75
C PHE A 59 -30.45 -6.71 32.77
N LEU A 60 -31.04 -5.57 32.40
CA LEU A 60 -30.38 -4.59 31.52
C LEU A 60 -29.09 -4.04 32.14
N THR A 61 -29.07 -3.83 33.45
CA THR A 61 -27.87 -3.37 34.17
C THR A 61 -26.77 -4.44 34.15
N VAL A 62 -27.12 -5.71 34.37
CA VAL A 62 -26.18 -6.84 34.30
C VAL A 62 -25.63 -6.99 32.88
N VAL A 63 -26.49 -6.97 31.85
CA VAL A 63 -26.08 -7.02 30.44
C VAL A 63 -25.15 -5.86 30.10
N GLY A 64 -25.51 -4.63 30.49
CA GLY A 64 -24.69 -3.45 30.25
C GLY A 64 -23.35 -3.48 31.00
N THR A 65 -23.29 -4.10 32.18
CA THR A 65 -22.05 -4.27 32.96
C THR A 65 -21.18 -5.37 32.38
N CYS A 66 -21.75 -6.52 32.01
CA CYS A 66 -21.05 -7.59 31.29
C CYS A 66 -20.51 -7.10 29.95
N TRP A 67 -21.26 -6.30 29.20
CA TRP A 67 -20.81 -5.72 27.95
C TRP A 67 -19.66 -4.73 28.15
N ARG A 68 -19.71 -3.88 29.18
CA ARG A 68 -18.61 -2.99 29.56
C ARG A 68 -17.37 -3.75 30.02
N LEU A 69 -17.54 -4.76 30.87
CA LEU A 69 -16.46 -5.64 31.33
C LEU A 69 -15.85 -6.40 30.16
N GLN A 70 -16.66 -6.88 29.22
CA GLN A 70 -16.16 -7.54 28.02
C GLN A 70 -15.36 -6.58 27.15
N ARG A 71 -15.83 -5.35 26.91
CA ARG A 71 -15.04 -4.33 26.19
C ARG A 71 -13.73 -4.00 26.90
N TRP A 72 -13.74 -3.98 28.23
CA TRP A 72 -12.57 -3.69 29.05
C TRP A 72 -11.57 -4.86 29.07
N VAL A 73 -12.04 -6.10 29.20
CA VAL A 73 -11.21 -7.32 29.23
C VAL A 73 -10.73 -7.74 27.84
N CYS A 74 -11.61 -7.77 26.85
CA CYS A 74 -11.31 -8.22 25.49
C CYS A 74 -10.67 -7.07 24.65
N GLY A 75 -10.63 -5.82 25.15
CA GLY A 75 -10.15 -4.63 24.43
C GLY A 75 -11.05 -4.25 23.25
N GLU A 76 -11.10 -2.98 22.84
CA GLU A 76 -11.82 -2.59 21.63
C GLU A 76 -11.02 -3.04 20.40
N GLN A 77 -11.22 -4.29 19.95
CA GLN A 77 -10.59 -4.82 18.75
C GLN A 77 -11.22 -4.17 17.51
N ARG A 78 -10.75 -2.97 17.17
CA ARG A 78 -11.07 -2.35 15.89
C ARG A 78 -10.43 -3.19 14.78
N PRO A 79 -11.14 -3.44 13.67
CA PRO A 79 -10.53 -4.10 12.52
C PRO A 79 -9.30 -3.31 12.09
N PRO A 80 -8.23 -4.00 11.61
CA PRO A 80 -7.03 -3.31 11.18
C PRO A 80 -7.34 -2.37 10.02
N VAL A 81 -6.81 -1.14 10.10
CA VAL A 81 -6.94 -0.13 9.05
C VAL A 81 -6.29 -0.66 7.77
N GLN A 82 -7.05 -0.73 6.68
CA GLN A 82 -6.58 -1.18 5.37
C GLN A 82 -5.92 -0.02 4.63
N VAL A 83 -4.61 -0.10 4.42
CA VAL A 83 -3.86 0.89 3.67
C VAL A 83 -3.42 0.27 2.36
N VAL A 84 -3.88 0.81 1.24
CA VAL A 84 -3.46 0.39 -0.10
C VAL A 84 -2.54 1.45 -0.70
N VAL A 85 -1.36 1.04 -1.15
CA VAL A 85 -0.37 1.87 -1.81
C VAL A 85 -0.20 1.37 -3.23
N VAL A 86 -0.47 2.22 -4.22
CA VAL A 86 -0.38 1.88 -5.64
C VAL A 86 0.92 2.44 -6.22
N GLY A 87 1.86 1.56 -6.54
CA GLY A 87 3.16 1.88 -7.14
C GLY A 87 4.32 1.82 -6.15
N GLY A 88 5.18 0.82 -6.28
CA GLY A 88 6.44 0.58 -5.58
C GLY A 88 7.64 1.35 -6.12
N GLY A 89 7.45 2.61 -6.50
CA GLY A 89 8.54 3.57 -6.73
C GLY A 89 8.97 4.26 -5.43
N PHE A 90 9.76 5.35 -5.54
CA PHE A 90 10.28 6.11 -4.39
C PHE A 90 9.23 6.46 -3.34
N ALA A 91 8.11 7.07 -3.76
CA ALA A 91 7.09 7.50 -2.83
C ALA A 91 6.37 6.30 -2.18
N GLY A 92 6.02 5.27 -2.95
CA GLY A 92 5.22 4.17 -2.44
C GLY A 92 5.98 3.20 -1.54
N THR A 93 7.23 2.88 -1.86
CA THR A 93 8.04 1.99 -1.00
C THR A 93 8.33 2.64 0.35
N VAL A 94 8.71 3.92 0.34
CA VAL A 94 8.96 4.70 1.57
C VAL A 94 7.67 4.84 2.36
N ALA A 95 6.56 5.27 1.73
CA ALA A 95 5.29 5.44 2.43
C ALA A 95 4.77 4.13 3.02
N ALA A 96 4.77 3.04 2.26
CA ALA A 96 4.30 1.73 2.74
C ALA A 96 5.09 1.26 3.97
N ARG A 97 6.42 1.35 3.90
CA ARG A 97 7.31 0.99 5.00
C ARG A 97 7.10 1.88 6.22
N SER A 98 7.11 3.21 6.04
CA SER A 98 6.95 4.16 7.15
C SER A 98 5.59 4.04 7.83
N ILE A 99 4.52 3.79 7.08
CA ILE A 99 3.19 3.57 7.65
C ILE A 99 3.17 2.28 8.47
N ALA A 100 3.73 1.18 7.93
CA ALA A 100 3.76 -0.11 8.62
C ALA A 100 4.60 -0.05 9.92
N GLU A 101 5.81 0.53 9.85
CA GLU A 101 6.68 0.72 11.00
C GLU A 101 6.04 1.64 12.05
N THR A 102 5.43 2.75 11.64
CA THR A 102 4.76 3.68 12.56
C THR A 102 3.54 3.05 13.22
N ALA A 103 2.75 2.28 12.46
CA ALA A 103 1.58 1.57 13.01
C ALA A 103 2.02 0.54 14.06
N LEU A 104 3.07 -0.22 13.78
CA LEU A 104 3.66 -1.17 14.72
C LEU A 104 4.17 -0.47 15.99
N LEU A 105 4.94 0.62 15.84
CA LEU A 105 5.49 1.39 16.97
C LEU A 105 4.39 2.01 17.84
N ARG A 106 3.27 2.41 17.24
CA ARG A 106 2.13 3.03 17.94
C ARG A 106 1.09 2.02 18.43
N GLY A 107 1.28 0.72 18.19
CA GLY A 107 0.30 -0.30 18.52
C GLY A 107 -1.02 -0.16 17.76
N ILE A 108 -1.00 0.47 16.58
CA ILE A 108 -2.18 0.66 15.73
C ILE A 108 -2.30 -0.57 14.83
N PRO A 109 -3.42 -1.32 14.88
CA PRO A 109 -3.64 -2.42 13.96
C PRO A 109 -3.83 -1.85 12.54
N ALA A 110 -2.86 -2.07 11.66
CA ALA A 110 -2.91 -1.65 10.26
C ALA A 110 -2.43 -2.78 9.35
N ARG A 111 -3.06 -2.91 8.19
CA ARG A 111 -2.63 -3.81 7.12
C ARG A 111 -2.25 -2.97 5.91
N VAL A 112 -0.95 -2.93 5.63
CA VAL A 112 -0.40 -2.18 4.49
C VAL A 112 -0.19 -3.12 3.31
N THR A 113 -0.80 -2.80 2.17
CA THR A 113 -0.69 -3.54 0.92
C THR A 113 -0.14 -2.63 -0.18
N LEU A 114 1.01 -3.00 -0.74
CA LEU A 114 1.63 -2.34 -1.89
C LEU A 114 1.27 -3.13 -3.17
N ILE A 115 0.67 -2.46 -4.15
CA ILE A 115 0.34 -3.05 -5.46
C ILE A 115 1.19 -2.36 -6.52
N ASP A 116 2.02 -3.12 -7.23
CA ASP A 116 2.79 -2.64 -8.40
C ASP A 116 2.81 -3.71 -9.51
N MET A 117 2.92 -3.29 -10.76
CA MET A 117 3.07 -4.21 -11.89
C MET A 117 4.45 -4.88 -11.89
N LYS A 118 5.48 -4.15 -11.45
CA LYS A 118 6.87 -4.58 -11.37
C LYS A 118 7.12 -5.37 -10.10
N THR A 119 8.00 -6.35 -10.17
CA THR A 119 8.49 -7.10 -9.00
C THR A 119 9.67 -6.42 -8.31
N PHE A 120 10.09 -5.23 -8.76
CA PHE A 120 11.28 -4.54 -8.30
C PHE A 120 11.08 -3.02 -8.20
N PHE A 121 11.76 -2.45 -7.21
CA PHE A 121 12.04 -1.03 -7.12
C PHE A 121 13.20 -0.70 -8.08
N GLU A 122 13.07 0.41 -8.81
CA GLU A 122 14.10 0.91 -9.71
C GLU A 122 14.59 2.26 -9.19
N TYR A 123 15.89 2.36 -8.90
CA TYR A 123 16.51 3.64 -8.56
C TYR A 123 16.67 4.50 -9.83
N THR A 124 15.56 5.13 -10.22
CA THR A 124 15.45 5.83 -11.52
C THR A 124 16.54 6.87 -11.83
N PRO A 125 17.16 7.58 -10.87
CA PRO A 125 18.26 8.51 -11.17
C PRO A 125 19.47 7.81 -11.82
N ALA A 126 19.83 6.61 -11.38
CA ALA A 126 21.02 5.92 -11.89
C ALA A 126 20.76 5.09 -13.16
N VAL A 127 19.54 5.09 -13.70
CA VAL A 127 19.21 4.40 -14.95
C VAL A 127 20.07 4.91 -16.10
N LEU A 128 20.34 6.22 -16.17
CA LEU A 128 21.17 6.81 -17.23
C LEU A 128 22.58 6.23 -17.24
N ARG A 129 23.18 6.11 -16.05
CA ARG A 129 24.47 5.46 -15.84
C ARG A 129 24.41 3.98 -16.24
N ALA A 130 23.40 3.25 -15.79
CA ALA A 130 23.23 1.84 -16.10
C ALA A 130 23.05 1.55 -17.60
N MET A 131 22.47 2.49 -18.37
CA MET A 131 22.37 2.38 -19.83
C MET A 131 23.76 2.41 -20.51
N VAL A 132 24.72 3.16 -19.96
CA VAL A 132 26.07 3.29 -20.56
C VAL A 132 27.12 2.40 -19.91
N ASP A 133 26.89 1.95 -18.67
CA ASP A 133 27.75 1.04 -17.93
C ASP A 133 26.94 -0.13 -17.33
N PRO A 134 27.00 -1.32 -17.96
CA PRO A 134 26.26 -2.50 -17.50
C PRO A 134 26.59 -2.96 -16.08
N LYS A 135 27.74 -2.54 -15.52
CA LYS A 135 28.13 -2.90 -14.15
C LYS A 135 27.21 -2.31 -13.09
N GLU A 136 26.50 -1.22 -13.44
CA GLU A 136 25.64 -0.49 -12.53
C GLU A 136 24.19 -1.00 -12.53
N VAL A 137 23.85 -1.98 -13.38
CA VAL A 137 22.46 -2.45 -13.51
C VAL A 137 21.97 -3.13 -12.23
N SER A 138 22.78 -3.99 -11.62
CA SER A 138 22.36 -4.75 -10.43
C SER A 138 22.21 -3.88 -9.18
N SER A 139 22.89 -2.73 -9.11
CA SER A 139 22.82 -1.81 -7.97
C SER A 139 21.53 -0.97 -7.94
N ILE A 140 20.82 -0.88 -9.08
CA ILE A 140 19.64 -0.02 -9.24
C ILE A 140 18.32 -0.79 -9.22
N LEU A 141 18.35 -2.12 -9.36
CA LEU A 141 17.18 -3.00 -9.40
C LEU A 141 17.07 -3.79 -8.10
N LEU A 142 16.16 -3.37 -7.23
CA LEU A 142 15.96 -4.00 -5.92
C LEU A 142 14.62 -4.76 -5.93
N PRO A 143 14.60 -6.10 -5.80
CA PRO A 143 13.34 -6.83 -5.74
C PRO A 143 12.43 -6.30 -4.63
N LEU A 144 11.15 -6.03 -4.93
CA LEU A 144 10.16 -5.63 -3.91
C LEU A 144 9.85 -6.80 -2.94
N SER A 145 10.19 -8.02 -3.35
CA SER A 145 10.19 -9.20 -2.47
C SER A 145 11.34 -9.22 -1.46
N ASP A 146 12.33 -8.32 -1.61
CA ASP A 146 13.49 -8.28 -0.73
C ASP A 146 13.09 -7.92 0.71
N THR A 147 13.98 -8.32 1.62
CA THR A 147 13.81 -8.42 3.06
C THR A 147 13.32 -7.14 3.73
N ALA A 148 13.79 -5.95 3.35
CA ALA A 148 13.47 -4.72 4.08
C ALA A 148 11.97 -4.37 4.09
N LEU A 149 11.28 -4.48 2.95
CA LEU A 149 9.83 -4.22 2.87
C LEU A 149 9.03 -5.32 3.57
N ARG A 150 9.42 -6.59 3.39
CA ARG A 150 8.75 -7.72 4.05
C ARG A 150 8.93 -7.71 5.56
N GLN A 151 10.10 -7.33 6.07
CA GLN A 151 10.40 -7.22 7.50
C GLN A 151 9.54 -6.16 8.18
N SER A 152 9.09 -5.13 7.45
CA SER A 152 8.16 -4.13 7.97
C SER A 152 6.70 -4.61 8.07
N GLY A 153 6.38 -5.81 7.59
CA GLY A 153 5.01 -6.36 7.58
C GLY A 153 4.14 -5.91 6.41
N VAL A 154 4.72 -5.25 5.41
CA VAL A 154 4.01 -4.84 4.18
C VAL A 154 3.73 -6.06 3.29
N THR A 155 2.49 -6.17 2.83
CA THR A 155 2.10 -7.16 1.82
C THR A 155 2.35 -6.58 0.43
N VAL A 156 3.19 -7.23 -0.38
CA VAL A 156 3.46 -6.80 -1.76
C VAL A 156 2.70 -7.70 -2.73
N LEU A 157 1.88 -7.10 -3.58
CA LEU A 157 1.10 -7.78 -4.62
C LEU A 157 1.55 -7.32 -5.99
N GLN A 158 1.93 -8.28 -6.85
CA GLN A 158 2.23 -7.98 -8.24
C GLN A 158 0.93 -7.88 -9.05
N GLY A 159 0.56 -6.68 -9.47
CA GLY A 159 -0.64 -6.46 -10.26
C GLY A 159 -0.74 -5.07 -10.87
N ARG A 160 -1.52 -4.98 -11.95
CA ARG A 160 -1.89 -3.72 -12.59
C ARG A 160 -3.18 -3.22 -11.98
N VAL A 161 -3.14 -2.06 -11.32
CA VAL A 161 -4.35 -1.35 -10.93
C VAL A 161 -5.04 -0.80 -12.18
N CYS A 162 -6.32 -1.12 -12.35
CA CYS A 162 -7.12 -0.76 -13.51
C CYS A 162 -8.09 0.38 -13.21
N SER A 163 -8.67 0.40 -12.01
CA SER A 163 -9.61 1.43 -11.58
C SER A 163 -9.62 1.56 -10.05
N VAL A 164 -10.09 2.71 -9.60
CA VAL A 164 -10.35 3.02 -8.20
C VAL A 164 -11.81 3.42 -8.11
N ASP A 165 -12.53 2.83 -7.17
CA ASP A 165 -13.91 3.18 -6.86
C ASP A 165 -13.96 3.84 -5.47
N PRO A 166 -14.11 5.18 -5.39
CA PRO A 166 -14.17 5.89 -4.12
C PRO A 166 -15.45 5.64 -3.31
N GLU A 167 -16.56 5.27 -3.97
CA GLU A 167 -17.86 5.08 -3.31
C GLU A 167 -17.86 3.81 -2.45
N VAL A 168 -17.25 2.74 -2.96
CA VAL A 168 -17.10 1.47 -2.23
C VAL A 168 -15.70 1.31 -1.61
N GLN A 169 -14.86 2.35 -1.71
CA GLN A 169 -13.48 2.40 -1.22
C GLN A 169 -12.65 1.16 -1.60
N ALA A 170 -12.60 0.85 -2.90
CA ALA A 170 -11.89 -0.32 -3.40
C ALA A 170 -11.05 -0.04 -4.64
N VAL A 171 -9.91 -0.71 -4.73
CA VAL A 171 -9.05 -0.74 -5.91
C VAL A 171 -9.29 -2.03 -6.68
N GLN A 172 -9.55 -1.91 -7.98
CA GLN A 172 -9.60 -3.07 -8.88
C GLN A 172 -8.24 -3.23 -9.56
N TYR A 173 -7.68 -4.44 -9.51
CA TYR A 173 -6.39 -4.75 -10.11
C TYR A 173 -6.38 -6.12 -10.77
N GLN A 174 -5.53 -6.30 -11.77
CA GLN A 174 -5.31 -7.57 -12.45
C GLN A 174 -3.96 -8.14 -12.05
N SER A 175 -3.91 -9.41 -11.68
CA SER A 175 -2.64 -10.10 -11.41
C SER A 175 -1.83 -10.22 -12.70
N CYS A 176 -0.54 -9.87 -12.68
CA CYS A 176 0.31 -9.98 -13.86
C CYS A 176 0.55 -11.44 -14.31
N GLY A 177 0.26 -12.43 -13.45
CA GLY A 177 0.41 -13.86 -13.73
C GLY A 177 -0.87 -14.61 -14.09
N SER A 178 -2.05 -13.98 -14.02
CA SER A 178 -3.34 -14.62 -14.34
C SER A 178 -4.27 -13.63 -15.00
N LYS A 179 -4.68 -13.92 -16.25
CA LYS A 179 -5.46 -12.99 -17.08
C LYS A 179 -6.95 -12.94 -16.75
N ASP A 180 -7.47 -13.92 -16.02
CA ASP A 180 -8.91 -14.20 -16.06
C ASP A 180 -9.71 -13.64 -14.87
N LYS A 181 -9.09 -12.99 -13.88
CA LYS A 181 -9.82 -12.45 -12.73
C LYS A 181 -9.35 -11.06 -12.31
N ALA A 182 -10.27 -10.10 -12.42
CA ALA A 182 -10.15 -8.83 -11.72
C ALA A 182 -10.23 -9.09 -10.20
N LEU A 183 -9.21 -8.66 -9.49
CA LEU A 183 -9.11 -8.73 -8.04
C LEU A 183 -9.48 -7.38 -7.43
N VAL A 184 -9.94 -7.41 -6.19
CA VAL A 184 -10.40 -6.22 -5.47
C VAL A 184 -9.62 -6.11 -4.16
N ALA A 185 -9.07 -4.94 -3.91
CA ALA A 185 -8.42 -4.57 -2.66
C ALA A 185 -9.20 -3.43 -1.99
N PRO A 186 -9.97 -3.69 -0.91
CA PRO A 186 -10.63 -2.63 -0.15
C PRO A 186 -9.58 -1.80 0.60
N TYR A 187 -9.89 -0.52 0.82
CA TYR A 187 -9.01 0.40 1.54
C TYR A 187 -9.80 1.32 2.47
N ASP A 188 -9.21 1.68 3.60
CA ASP A 188 -9.58 2.85 4.39
C ASP A 188 -8.74 4.07 3.96
N VAL A 189 -7.49 3.82 3.57
CA VAL A 189 -6.54 4.83 3.09
C VAL A 189 -5.90 4.36 1.79
N LEU A 190 -6.00 5.18 0.75
CA LEU A 190 -5.40 4.93 -0.56
C LEU A 190 -4.28 5.94 -0.86
N LEU A 191 -3.10 5.44 -1.20
CA LEU A 191 -1.98 6.25 -1.67
C LEU A 191 -1.71 5.94 -3.14
N LEU A 192 -1.80 6.95 -4.00
CA LEU A 192 -1.49 6.84 -5.42
C LEU A 192 -0.06 7.33 -5.69
N THR A 193 0.85 6.39 -5.92
CA THR A 193 2.30 6.63 -6.09
C THR A 193 2.85 5.96 -7.35
N HIS A 194 2.01 5.73 -8.36
CA HIS A 194 2.33 4.97 -9.58
C HIS A 194 3.25 5.71 -10.58
N GLY A 195 3.57 6.97 -10.29
CA GLY A 195 4.42 7.81 -11.14
C GLY A 195 3.75 8.19 -12.46
N THR A 196 4.55 8.71 -13.40
CA THR A 196 4.07 9.16 -14.70
C THR A 196 4.78 8.40 -15.82
N PRO A 197 4.06 7.98 -16.89
CA PRO A 197 4.70 7.43 -18.07
C PRO A 197 5.45 8.54 -18.83
N TYR A 198 6.54 8.16 -19.51
CA TYR A 198 7.20 9.03 -20.48
C TYR A 198 6.68 8.70 -21.88
N ALA A 199 6.57 9.73 -22.74
CA ALA A 199 6.26 9.53 -24.16
C ALA A 199 7.35 8.72 -24.90
N ALA A 200 8.60 8.81 -24.43
CA ALA A 200 9.73 8.06 -24.97
C ALA A 200 10.09 6.86 -24.05
N PRO A 201 9.83 5.61 -24.48
CA PRO A 201 9.95 4.43 -23.61
C PRO A 201 11.40 3.97 -23.31
N ARG A 202 12.42 4.64 -23.86
CA ARG A 202 13.83 4.19 -23.76
C ARG A 202 14.55 4.61 -22.47
N ILE A 203 14.09 5.67 -21.79
CA ILE A 203 14.71 6.10 -20.52
C ILE A 203 13.95 5.51 -19.33
N ARG A 204 12.63 5.38 -19.45
CA ARG A 204 11.79 4.65 -18.48
C ARG A 204 11.02 3.57 -19.20
N ASP A 205 11.46 2.33 -18.97
CA ASP A 205 10.74 1.16 -19.46
C ASP A 205 9.65 0.74 -18.46
N TRP A 206 8.44 0.64 -18.97
CA TRP A 206 7.26 0.18 -18.22
C TRP A 206 6.81 -1.24 -18.65
N ARG A 207 7.50 -1.83 -19.63
CA ARG A 207 7.22 -3.18 -20.14
C ARG A 207 7.95 -4.26 -19.37
N SER A 208 9.14 -3.96 -18.85
CA SER A 208 9.85 -4.87 -17.96
C SER A 208 9.20 -4.92 -16.59
N LEU A 209 8.55 -6.04 -16.30
CA LEU A 209 7.86 -6.29 -15.04
C LEU A 209 8.71 -7.09 -14.05
N THR A 210 9.78 -7.72 -14.51
CA THR A 210 10.73 -8.47 -13.67
C THR A 210 12.13 -7.89 -13.76
N VAL A 211 12.96 -8.17 -12.76
CA VAL A 211 14.39 -7.78 -12.74
C VAL A 211 15.08 -8.26 -14.02
N SER A 212 14.97 -9.56 -14.33
CA SER A 212 15.59 -10.14 -15.54
C SER A 212 15.10 -9.48 -16.83
N GLN A 213 13.80 -9.20 -16.98
CA GLN A 213 13.31 -8.46 -18.15
C GLN A 213 13.95 -7.07 -18.27
N ARG A 214 14.13 -6.38 -17.14
CA ARG A 214 14.72 -5.05 -17.13
C ARG A 214 16.23 -5.08 -17.40
N GLU A 215 16.94 -6.08 -16.88
CA GLU A 215 18.35 -6.33 -17.18
C GLU A 215 18.56 -6.56 -18.68
N ASP A 216 17.74 -7.42 -19.30
CA ASP A 216 17.79 -7.69 -20.73
C ASP A 216 17.50 -6.43 -21.56
N ALA A 217 16.51 -5.63 -21.15
CA ALA A 217 16.19 -4.37 -21.81
C ALA A 217 17.37 -3.38 -21.75
N LEU A 218 18.00 -3.21 -20.59
CA LEU A 218 19.17 -2.34 -20.43
C LEU A 218 20.39 -2.86 -21.21
N ALA A 219 20.60 -4.17 -21.25
CA ALA A 219 21.67 -4.78 -22.04
C ALA A 219 21.47 -4.55 -23.56
N ALA A 220 20.22 -4.64 -24.03
CA ALA A 220 19.87 -4.35 -25.42
C ALA A 220 20.09 -2.86 -25.74
N GLU A 221 19.68 -1.96 -24.85
CA GLU A 221 19.90 -0.51 -24.97
C GLU A 221 21.40 -0.18 -25.01
N HIS A 222 22.18 -0.72 -24.08
CA HIS A 222 23.64 -0.56 -24.04
C HIS A 222 24.30 -1.02 -25.35
N SER A 223 23.89 -2.18 -25.86
CA SER A 223 24.40 -2.73 -27.11
C SER A 223 24.09 -1.85 -28.33
N LEU A 224 22.89 -1.25 -28.36
CA LEU A 224 22.51 -0.28 -29.39
C LEU A 224 23.35 1.00 -29.30
N LEU A 225 23.53 1.53 -28.09
CA LEU A 225 24.33 2.73 -27.85
C LEU A 225 25.80 2.52 -28.23
N ARG A 226 26.38 1.36 -27.90
CA ARG A 226 27.79 1.04 -28.23
C ARG A 226 28.03 1.11 -29.75
N ARG A 227 27.14 0.51 -30.55
CA ARG A 227 27.26 0.46 -32.03
C ARG A 227 26.89 1.78 -32.72
N ALA A 228 26.23 2.71 -32.03
CA ALA A 228 25.80 3.96 -32.65
C ALA A 228 27.00 4.88 -32.93
N GLU A 229 27.06 5.39 -34.16
CA GLU A 229 28.01 6.45 -34.58
C GLU A 229 27.50 7.84 -34.22
N CYS A 230 26.18 8.04 -34.29
CA CYS A 230 25.53 9.30 -33.98
C CYS A 230 24.38 9.08 -33.00
N ILE A 231 24.41 9.78 -31.87
CA ILE A 231 23.39 9.70 -30.83
C ILE A 231 22.81 11.09 -30.63
N VAL A 232 21.49 11.20 -30.72
CA VAL A 232 20.77 12.45 -30.44
C VAL A 232 20.05 12.29 -29.10
N VAL A 233 20.37 13.17 -28.16
CA VAL A 233 19.68 13.30 -26.88
C VAL A 233 18.70 14.46 -26.98
N ALA A 234 17.41 14.17 -26.86
CA ALA A 234 16.36 15.18 -26.93
C ALA A 234 15.94 15.62 -25.53
N GLY A 235 16.19 16.90 -25.21
CA GLY A 235 15.85 17.58 -23.96
C GLY A 235 17.07 18.04 -23.18
N GLY A 236 17.28 19.35 -23.05
CA GLY A 236 18.41 19.94 -22.30
C GLY A 236 18.19 20.07 -20.79
N GLY A 237 17.29 19.29 -20.21
CA GLY A 237 17.08 19.23 -18.75
C GLY A 237 18.17 18.39 -18.06
N ALA A 238 18.06 18.24 -16.73
CA ALA A 238 19.03 17.48 -15.92
C ALA A 238 19.31 16.08 -16.50
N THR A 239 18.25 15.32 -16.79
CA THR A 239 18.34 13.96 -17.36
C THR A 239 19.07 13.92 -18.71
N GLY A 240 18.80 14.86 -19.63
CA GLY A 240 19.44 14.84 -20.94
C GLY A 240 20.89 15.31 -20.89
N VAL A 241 21.21 16.27 -20.02
CA VAL A 241 22.59 16.72 -19.78
C VAL A 241 23.42 15.59 -19.14
N GLU A 242 22.88 14.90 -18.15
CA GLU A 242 23.53 13.76 -17.50
C GLU A 242 23.76 12.61 -18.49
N LEU A 243 22.74 12.24 -19.27
CA LEU A 243 22.87 11.20 -20.30
C LEU A 243 23.90 11.58 -21.36
N ALA A 244 23.91 12.83 -21.84
CA ALA A 244 24.88 13.30 -22.82
C ALA A 244 26.32 13.22 -22.28
N ALA A 245 26.53 13.61 -21.02
CA ALA A 245 27.82 13.48 -20.36
C ALA A 245 28.26 12.01 -20.26
N ASP A 246 27.35 11.15 -19.82
CA ASP A 246 27.57 9.70 -19.67
C ASP A 246 27.93 9.00 -21.00
N LEU A 247 27.26 9.38 -22.08
CA LEU A 247 27.57 8.90 -23.43
C LEU A 247 28.94 9.37 -23.92
N ALA A 248 29.37 10.57 -23.54
CA ALA A 248 30.64 11.14 -23.95
C ALA A 248 31.83 10.55 -23.19
N THR A 249 31.67 10.27 -21.89
CA THR A 249 32.79 9.92 -21.00
C THR A 249 32.81 8.48 -20.51
N VAL A 250 31.67 7.79 -20.41
CA VAL A 250 31.60 6.46 -19.80
C VAL A 250 31.30 5.36 -20.81
N LEU A 251 30.43 5.61 -21.79
CA LEU A 251 30.13 4.61 -22.81
C LEU A 251 31.41 4.21 -23.57
N PRO A 252 31.80 2.92 -23.58
CA PRO A 252 33.03 2.48 -24.22
C PRO A 252 33.10 2.90 -25.70
N LYS A 253 34.29 3.30 -26.14
CA LYS A 253 34.60 3.58 -27.54
C LYS A 253 35.29 2.34 -28.12
N ASP A 254 34.68 1.73 -29.12
CA ASP A 254 35.33 0.66 -29.87
C ASP A 254 36.52 1.26 -30.66
N ARG A 255 37.62 0.51 -30.80
CA ARG A 255 38.83 1.03 -31.46
C ARG A 255 38.51 1.41 -32.92
N GLY A 256 38.82 2.65 -33.29
CA GLY A 256 38.55 3.18 -34.63
C GLY A 256 37.11 3.72 -34.82
N HIS A 257 36.26 3.63 -33.80
CA HIS A 257 34.87 4.13 -33.85
C HIS A 257 34.80 5.57 -33.30
N SER A 258 34.46 6.52 -34.16
CA SER A 258 34.16 7.90 -33.74
C SER A 258 32.67 8.02 -33.46
N ARG A 259 32.31 8.39 -32.23
CA ARG A 259 30.92 8.62 -31.81
C ARG A 259 30.67 10.11 -31.63
N ARG A 260 29.57 10.61 -32.23
CA ARG A 260 29.08 11.98 -32.07
C ARG A 260 27.83 11.99 -31.19
N VAL A 261 27.85 12.76 -30.12
CA VAL A 261 26.68 12.99 -29.25
C VAL A 261 26.13 14.38 -29.52
N CYS A 262 24.84 14.48 -29.81
CA CYS A 262 24.16 15.75 -30.07
C CYS A 262 23.05 15.95 -29.04
N LEU A 263 23.20 16.95 -28.17
CA LEU A 263 22.17 17.34 -27.20
C LEU A 263 21.31 18.47 -27.79
N VAL A 264 20.02 18.20 -27.97
CA VAL A 264 19.05 19.14 -28.51
C VAL A 264 18.11 19.59 -27.40
N THR A 265 17.82 20.89 -27.33
CA THR A 265 16.89 21.44 -26.34
C THR A 265 15.95 22.44 -26.99
N SER A 266 14.69 22.48 -26.53
CA SER A 266 13.72 23.51 -26.92
C SER A 266 13.85 24.77 -26.06
N SER A 267 14.52 24.68 -24.91
CA SER A 267 14.79 25.81 -24.02
C SER A 267 15.96 26.65 -24.54
N PRO A 268 16.02 27.96 -24.24
CA PRO A 268 17.11 28.82 -24.69
C PRO A 268 18.49 28.45 -24.12
N ARG A 269 18.52 27.62 -23.06
CA ARG A 269 19.75 27.13 -22.42
C ARG A 269 19.57 25.73 -21.83
N LEU A 270 20.68 25.02 -21.65
CA LEU A 270 20.72 23.78 -20.86
C LEU A 270 20.40 24.06 -19.40
N LEU A 271 19.82 23.09 -18.68
CA LEU A 271 19.50 23.19 -17.26
C LEU A 271 18.74 24.49 -16.93
N ALA A 272 17.68 24.80 -17.69
CA ALA A 272 16.98 26.08 -17.58
C ALA A 272 16.43 26.40 -16.17
N CYS A 273 16.16 25.36 -15.37
CA CYS A 273 15.73 25.49 -13.97
C CYS A 273 16.87 25.85 -12.98
N LEU A 274 18.13 25.80 -13.41
CA LEU A 274 19.30 26.16 -12.61
C LEU A 274 19.80 27.57 -12.95
N PRO A 275 20.66 28.18 -12.11
CA PRO A 275 21.27 29.49 -12.40
C PRO A 275 22.03 29.52 -13.75
N PRO A 276 22.08 30.66 -14.46
CA PRO A 276 22.74 30.76 -15.78
C PRO A 276 24.20 30.29 -15.80
N ALA A 277 24.92 30.46 -14.69
CA ALA A 277 26.30 29.99 -14.55
C ALA A 277 26.40 28.46 -14.70
N ALA A 278 25.43 27.70 -14.16
CA ALA A 278 25.39 26.25 -14.30
C ALA A 278 25.12 25.82 -15.75
N SER A 279 24.23 26.54 -16.45
CA SER A 279 23.98 26.32 -17.89
C SER A 279 25.24 26.55 -18.71
N THR A 280 25.94 27.66 -18.45
CA THR A 280 27.19 28.03 -19.15
C THR A 280 28.29 27.00 -18.90
N TYR A 281 28.43 26.57 -17.64
CA TYR A 281 29.38 25.53 -17.26
C TYR A 281 29.07 24.21 -17.96
N ALA A 282 27.82 23.75 -17.93
CA ALA A 282 27.40 22.50 -18.54
C ALA A 282 27.66 22.50 -20.06
N GLU A 283 27.34 23.60 -20.74
CA GLU A 283 27.61 23.73 -22.17
C GLU A 283 29.11 23.68 -22.49
N HIS A 284 29.94 24.46 -21.77
CA HIS A 284 31.38 24.44 -21.96
C HIS A 284 32.01 23.08 -21.63
N TRP A 285 31.49 22.39 -20.61
CA TRP A 285 31.97 21.08 -20.25
C TRP A 285 31.62 20.05 -21.33
N LEU A 286 30.38 20.00 -21.80
CA LEU A 286 29.92 19.06 -22.84
C LEU A 286 30.70 19.26 -24.14
N ARG A 287 30.81 20.51 -24.63
CA ARG A 287 31.53 20.81 -25.88
C ARG A 287 33.00 20.38 -25.86
N ARG A 288 33.64 20.30 -24.68
CA ARG A 288 35.02 19.82 -24.55
C ARG A 288 35.15 18.30 -24.58
N HIS A 289 34.06 17.56 -24.36
CA HIS A 289 34.08 16.09 -24.24
C HIS A 289 33.45 15.35 -25.43
N GLY A 290 32.91 16.08 -26.42
CA GLY A 290 32.38 15.54 -27.68
C GLY A 290 30.86 15.70 -27.79
#